data_AF-A0A6Y2VV78-F1
#
_entry.id   AF-A0A6Y2VV78-F1
#
_cell.length_a   1.000
_cell.length_b   1.000
_cell.length_c   1.000
_cell.angle_alpha   90.00
_cell.angle_beta   90.00
_cell.angle_gamma   90.00
#
_symmetry.space_group_name_H-M   'P 1'
#
loop_
_entity.id
_entity.type
_entity.pdbx_description
1 polymer ?
#
loop_
_entity_poly.entity_id
_entity_poly.type
_entity_poly.pdbx_seq_one_letter_code
_entity_poly.pdbx_strand_id
1 'polypeptide(L)'
;MNAKEEGIIDTLKKISEAEDEMAKDAVKRSQHMAALHALTIAKITADAAKIIEEQGKEIDTLKTQSTVAAMNPSSIGRRIYILGSAIMTQYTIIAELHGKYLITPYHTKESELLTNLRLIERSQAVFIDDAQRAVFNA
;
A
#
# COMPACT_ATOMS: atom_id res chain seq x y z
N MET A 1 13.78 1.63 3.97
CA MET A 1 15.07 0.97 3.58
C MET A 1 15.84 0.50 4.83
N ASN A 2 16.64 -0.57 4.75
CA ASN A 2 17.48 -1.04 5.87
C ASN A 2 18.96 -0.69 5.71
N ALA A 3 19.74 -0.78 6.80
CA ALA A 3 21.16 -0.40 6.81
C ALA A 3 22.03 -1.22 5.82
N LYS A 4 21.64 -2.46 5.52
CA LYS A 4 22.35 -3.30 4.53
C LYS A 4 22.11 -2.79 3.11
N GLU A 5 20.88 -2.40 2.78
CA GLU A 5 20.51 -1.81 1.49
C GLU A 5 21.22 -0.46 1.28
N GLU A 6 21.26 0.39 2.32
CA GLU A 6 22.01 1.65 2.29
C GLU A 6 23.51 1.43 2.02
N GLY A 7 24.13 0.45 2.70
CA GLY A 7 25.54 0.11 2.46
C GLY A 7 25.81 -0.41 1.05
N ILE A 8 24.88 -1.16 0.46
CA ILE A 8 24.98 -1.62 -0.93
C ILE A 8 24.90 -0.45 -1.90
N ILE A 9 23.94 0.46 -1.72
CA ILE A 9 23.79 1.66 -2.57
C ILE A 9 25.06 2.51 -2.53
N ASP A 10 25.59 2.78 -1.34
CA ASP A 10 26.83 3.56 -1.17
C ASP A 10 28.02 2.89 -1.87
N THR A 11 28.13 1.56 -1.75
CA THR A 11 29.19 0.79 -2.45
C THR A 11 29.05 0.88 -3.96
N LEU A 12 27.83 0.75 -4.49
CA LEU A 12 27.56 0.86 -5.93
C LEU A 12 27.89 2.25 -6.47
N LYS A 13 27.55 3.32 -5.74
CA LYS A 13 27.90 4.70 -6.10
C LYS A 13 29.41 4.91 -6.16
N LYS A 14 30.15 4.40 -5.16
CA LYS A 14 31.62 4.47 -5.12
C LYS A 14 32.27 3.71 -6.28
N ILE A 15 31.75 2.53 -6.64
CA ILE A 15 32.23 1.79 -7.82
C ILE A 15 31.95 2.60 -9.08
N SER A 16 30.76 3.18 -9.19
CA SER A 16 30.39 4.00 -10.35
C SER A 16 31.35 5.16 -10.58
N GLU A 17 31.63 5.92 -9.51
CA GLU A 17 32.57 7.05 -9.54
C GLU A 17 33.99 6.61 -9.90
N ALA A 18 34.48 5.53 -9.29
CA ALA A 18 35.83 5.02 -9.55
C ALA A 18 36.00 4.54 -11.01
N GLU A 19 35.00 3.87 -11.56
CA GLU A 19 35.01 3.38 -12.93
C GLU A 19 34.83 4.51 -13.96
N ASP A 20 34.06 5.55 -13.64
CA ASP A 20 33.96 6.75 -14.50
C ASP A 20 35.31 7.48 -14.60
N GLU A 21 36.03 7.63 -13.49
CA GLU A 21 37.38 8.18 -13.50
C GLU A 21 38.37 7.27 -14.25
N MET A 22 38.29 5.95 -14.06
CA MET A 22 39.12 4.99 -14.81
C MET A 22 38.87 5.10 -16.32
N ALA A 23 37.61 5.27 -16.73
CA ALA A 23 37.27 5.46 -18.13
C ALA A 23 37.86 6.74 -18.72
N LYS A 24 37.72 7.88 -18.02
CA LYS A 24 38.30 9.17 -18.45
C LYS A 24 39.82 9.04 -18.65
N ASP A 25 40.48 8.34 -17.74
CA ASP A 25 41.92 8.11 -17.81
C ASP A 25 42.33 7.16 -18.95
N ALA A 26 41.55 6.10 -19.20
CA ALA A 26 41.76 5.21 -20.34
C ALA A 26 41.58 5.92 -21.68
N VAL A 27 40.61 6.85 -21.78
CA VAL A 27 40.43 7.69 -22.99
C VAL A 27 41.67 8.55 -23.24
N LYS A 28 42.23 9.21 -22.21
CA LYS A 28 43.46 10.02 -22.33
C LYS A 28 44.66 9.20 -22.81
N ARG A 29 44.69 7.90 -22.50
CA ARG A 29 45.74 6.95 -22.91
C ARG A 29 45.44 6.22 -24.23
N SER A 30 44.38 6.61 -24.96
CA SER A 30 43.92 5.94 -26.18
C SER A 30 43.57 4.45 -26.01
N GLN A 31 43.22 4.03 -24.79
CA GLN A 31 42.83 2.66 -24.45
C GLN A 31 41.31 2.49 -24.55
N HIS A 32 40.77 2.66 -25.75
CA HIS A 32 39.32 2.80 -25.98
C HIS A 32 38.47 1.60 -25.49
N MET A 33 38.97 0.36 -25.61
CA MET A 33 38.25 -0.81 -25.09
C MET A 33 38.18 -0.81 -23.56
N ALA A 34 39.27 -0.44 -22.88
CA ALA A 34 39.26 -0.32 -21.42
C ALA A 34 38.32 0.80 -20.96
N ALA A 35 38.31 1.93 -21.67
CA ALA A 35 37.37 3.02 -21.41
C ALA A 35 35.90 2.58 -21.57
N LEU A 36 35.59 1.83 -22.62
CA LEU A 36 34.24 1.31 -22.85
C LEU A 36 33.79 0.34 -21.74
N HIS A 37 34.68 -0.56 -21.32
CA HIS A 37 34.39 -1.47 -20.21
C HIS A 37 34.12 -0.72 -18.91
N ALA A 38 34.99 0.22 -18.54
CA ALA A 38 34.85 1.01 -17.33
C ALA A 38 33.56 1.86 -17.34
N LEU A 39 33.24 2.54 -18.45
CA LEU A 39 31.96 3.26 -18.60
C LEU A 39 30.74 2.36 -18.45
N THR A 40 30.82 1.13 -18.98
CA THR A 40 29.72 0.17 -18.88
C THR A 40 29.48 -0.21 -17.42
N ILE A 41 30.54 -0.49 -16.66
CA ILE A 41 30.44 -0.79 -15.22
C ILE A 41 29.93 0.43 -14.46
N ALA A 42 30.47 1.62 -14.74
CA ALA A 42 30.06 2.86 -14.11
C ALA A 42 28.56 3.11 -14.26
N LYS A 43 28.05 2.93 -15.49
CA LYS A 43 26.63 3.09 -15.80
C LYS A 43 25.76 2.05 -15.11
N ILE A 44 26.11 0.77 -15.21
CA ILE A 44 25.31 -0.32 -14.63
C ILE A 44 25.22 -0.17 -13.10
N THR A 45 26.31 0.23 -12.45
CA THR A 45 26.33 0.41 -10.99
C THR A 45 25.55 1.65 -10.53
N ALA A 46 25.62 2.76 -11.28
CA ALA A 46 24.77 3.93 -11.04
C ALA A 46 23.28 3.61 -11.21
N ASP A 47 22.91 2.93 -12.29
CA ASP A 47 21.53 2.54 -12.57
C ASP A 47 21.00 1.58 -11.50
N ALA A 48 21.81 0.60 -11.08
CA ALA A 48 21.46 -0.31 -9.99
C ALA A 48 21.23 0.42 -8.66
N ALA A 49 22.11 1.35 -8.29
CA ALA A 49 21.95 2.16 -7.08
C ALA A 49 20.64 2.94 -7.08
N LYS A 50 20.32 3.57 -8.22
CA LYS A 50 19.08 4.35 -8.39
C LYS A 50 17.83 3.48 -8.31
N ILE A 51 17.81 2.32 -8.97
CA ILE A 51 16.67 1.39 -8.93
C ILE A 51 16.38 0.94 -7.49
N ILE A 52 17.41 0.60 -6.72
CA ILE A 52 17.25 0.16 -5.33
C ILE A 52 16.69 1.31 -4.48
N GLU A 53 17.17 2.54 -4.64
CA GLU A 53 16.62 3.71 -3.94
C GLU A 53 15.15 3.98 -4.26
N GLU A 54 14.76 3.86 -5.54
CA GLU A 54 13.37 4.04 -5.98
C GLU A 54 12.46 2.95 -5.42
N GLN A 55 12.89 1.69 -5.46
CA GLN A 55 12.17 0.56 -4.86
C GLN A 55 12.04 0.72 -3.34
N GLY A 56 13.07 1.21 -2.66
CA GLY A 56 13.02 1.51 -1.23
C GLY A 56 11.91 2.50 -0.87
N LYS A 57 11.78 3.58 -1.65
CA LYS A 57 10.72 4.60 -1.48
C LYS A 57 9.33 4.02 -1.74
N GLU A 58 9.19 3.20 -2.77
CA GLU A 58 7.91 2.54 -3.10
C GLU A 58 7.47 1.61 -1.97
N ILE A 59 8.38 0.76 -1.45
CA ILE A 59 8.09 -0.15 -0.34
C ILE A 59 7.67 0.63 0.91
N ASP A 60 8.38 1.71 1.25
CA ASP A 60 8.06 2.53 2.43
C ASP A 60 6.68 3.21 2.26
N THR A 61 6.33 3.60 1.04
CA THR A 61 4.98 4.11 0.71
C THR A 61 3.91 3.03 0.89
N LEU A 62 4.13 1.82 0.38
CA LEU A 62 3.21 0.69 0.51
C LEU A 62 3.02 0.26 1.97
N LYS A 63 4.09 0.26 2.77
CA LYS A 63 4.01 -0.01 4.21
C LYS A 63 3.16 1.03 4.94
N THR A 64 3.33 2.30 4.58
CA THR A 64 2.54 3.41 5.15
C THR A 64 1.07 3.24 4.80
N GLN A 65 0.75 2.99 3.52
CA GLN A 65 -0.62 2.73 3.07
C GLN A 65 -1.24 1.50 3.74
N SER A 66 -0.48 0.41 3.86
CA SER A 66 -0.92 -0.81 4.55
C SER A 66 -1.20 -0.57 6.03
N THR A 67 -0.35 0.20 6.72
CA THR A 67 -0.56 0.57 8.12
C THR A 67 -1.82 1.42 8.29
N VAL A 68 -2.03 2.41 7.41
CA VAL A 68 -3.25 3.24 7.38
C VAL A 68 -4.50 2.39 7.12
N ALA A 69 -4.42 1.37 6.26
CA ALA A 69 -5.50 0.44 6.03
C ALA A 69 -5.76 -0.47 7.25
N ALA A 70 -4.71 -0.94 7.93
CA ALA A 70 -4.83 -1.77 9.13
C ALA A 70 -5.42 -0.99 10.33
N MET A 71 -5.15 0.31 10.43
CA MET A 71 -5.74 1.20 11.45
C MET A 71 -7.23 1.49 11.20
N ASN A 72 -7.75 1.23 10.00
CA ASN A 72 -9.16 1.33 9.66
C ASN A 72 -9.72 -0.07 9.40
N PRO A 73 -9.90 -0.91 10.44
CA PRO A 73 -10.42 -2.25 10.27
C PRO A 73 -11.75 -2.20 9.53
N SER A 74 -11.95 -3.14 8.61
CA SER A 74 -13.20 -3.21 7.87
C SER A 74 -14.38 -3.29 8.84
N SER A 75 -15.35 -2.44 8.58
CA SER A 75 -16.63 -2.37 9.25
C SER A 75 -17.64 -3.37 8.69
N ILE A 76 -17.31 -4.12 7.64
CA ILE A 76 -18.17 -5.19 7.08
C ILE A 76 -18.49 -6.21 8.19
N GLY A 77 -19.76 -6.62 8.24
CA GLY A 77 -20.31 -7.50 9.26
C GLY A 77 -20.62 -6.82 10.59
N ARG A 78 -20.17 -5.57 10.83
CA ARG A 78 -20.52 -4.84 12.04
C ARG A 78 -21.97 -4.39 12.00
N ARG A 79 -22.59 -4.37 13.19
CA ARG A 79 -23.94 -3.88 13.40
C ARG A 79 -23.96 -2.40 13.73
N ILE A 80 -24.92 -1.68 13.17
CA ILE A 80 -25.10 -0.24 13.34
C ILE A 80 -26.57 0.14 13.54
N TYR A 81 -26.80 1.33 14.09
CA TYR A 81 -28.03 2.12 13.91
C TYR A 81 -27.78 3.28 12.94
N ILE A 82 -28.86 3.79 12.35
CA ILE A 82 -28.82 5.03 11.56
C ILE A 82 -29.16 6.21 12.49
N LEU A 83 -28.23 7.15 12.64
CA LEU A 83 -28.40 8.38 13.40
C LEU A 83 -29.59 9.19 12.84
N GLY A 84 -30.46 9.66 13.74
CA GLY A 84 -31.64 10.45 13.35
C GLY A 84 -32.82 9.63 12.81
N SER A 85 -32.73 8.30 12.79
CA SER A 85 -33.89 7.44 12.52
C SER A 85 -34.85 7.45 13.72
N ALA A 86 -36.15 7.68 13.46
CA ALA A 86 -37.20 7.62 14.48
C ALA A 86 -37.37 6.20 15.09
N ILE A 87 -36.91 5.17 14.37
CA ILE A 87 -36.96 3.77 14.79
C ILE A 87 -35.52 3.28 14.97
N MET A 88 -35.21 2.71 16.14
CA MET A 88 -33.93 2.03 16.41
C MET A 88 -33.88 0.66 15.73
N THR A 89 -33.87 0.65 14.39
CA THR A 89 -33.67 -0.55 13.59
C THR A 89 -32.18 -0.83 13.43
N GLN A 90 -31.77 -2.07 13.71
CA GLN A 90 -30.39 -2.51 13.53
C GLN A 90 -30.12 -2.88 12.07
N TYR A 91 -28.93 -2.54 11.60
CA TYR A 91 -28.44 -2.90 10.27
C TYR A 91 -27.07 -3.54 10.34
N THR A 92 -26.76 -4.40 9.37
CA THR A 92 -25.42 -4.97 9.17
C THR A 92 -24.78 -4.31 7.96
N ILE A 93 -23.52 -3.90 8.08
CA ILE A 93 -22.72 -3.40 6.95
C ILE A 93 -22.32 -4.59 6.08
N ILE A 94 -22.65 -4.55 4.79
CA ILE A 94 -22.31 -5.62 3.84
C ILE A 94 -21.26 -5.19 2.81
N ALA A 95 -21.11 -3.88 2.59
CA ALA A 95 -20.03 -3.34 1.78
C ALA A 95 -19.62 -1.94 2.23
N GLU A 96 -18.35 -1.63 2.00
CA GLU A 96 -17.76 -0.33 2.23
C GLU A 96 -17.47 0.36 0.91
N LEU A 97 -18.01 1.56 0.75
CA LEU A 97 -17.80 2.40 -0.42
C LEU A 97 -17.15 3.71 0.02
N HIS A 98 -16.63 4.48 -0.93
CA HIS A 98 -15.94 5.74 -0.64
C HIS A 98 -16.88 6.72 0.11
N GLY A 99 -16.68 6.87 1.42
CA GLY A 99 -17.51 7.71 2.30
C GLY A 99 -18.87 7.11 2.71
N LYS A 100 -19.23 5.90 2.24
CA LYS A 100 -20.56 5.31 2.44
C LYS A 100 -20.53 3.87 2.91
N TYR A 101 -21.62 3.42 3.50
CA TYR A 101 -21.89 2.01 3.82
C TYR A 101 -23.11 1.52 3.06
N LEU A 102 -22.99 0.35 2.42
CA LEU A 102 -24.13 -0.44 1.97
C LEU A 102 -24.55 -1.34 3.14
N ILE A 103 -25.81 -1.23 3.53
CA ILE A 103 -26.34 -1.89 4.72
C ILE A 103 -27.62 -2.67 4.41
N THR A 104 -27.84 -3.72 5.18
CA THR A 104 -29.08 -4.52 5.15
C THR A 104 -29.68 -4.61 6.56
N PRO A 105 -31.01 -4.70 6.73
CA PRO A 105 -31.60 -4.94 8.04
C PRO A 105 -31.03 -6.20 8.70
N TYR A 106 -30.77 -6.11 10.00
CA TYR A 106 -30.49 -7.27 10.85
C TYR A 106 -31.83 -7.89 11.29
N HIS A 107 -32.11 -9.20 11.27
CA HIS A 107 -31.33 -10.42 11.04
C HIS A 107 -31.61 -11.07 9.67
N THR A 108 -31.21 -10.44 8.55
CA THR A 108 -31.35 -11.08 7.23
C THR A 108 -30.48 -12.33 7.14
N LYS A 109 -31.04 -13.47 6.73
CA LYS A 109 -30.28 -14.72 6.52
C LYS A 109 -29.59 -14.71 5.16
N GLU A 110 -28.46 -15.40 5.02
CA GLU A 110 -27.73 -15.47 3.75
C GLU A 110 -28.52 -16.16 2.62
N SER A 111 -29.37 -17.14 2.98
CA SER A 111 -30.26 -17.81 2.04
C SER A 111 -31.44 -16.97 1.57
N GLU A 112 -31.68 -15.82 2.21
CA GLU A 112 -32.76 -14.91 1.85
C GLU A 112 -32.24 -13.85 0.88
N LEU A 113 -33.07 -13.50 -0.11
CA LEU A 113 -32.76 -12.38 -0.99
C LEU A 113 -32.59 -11.12 -0.14
N LEU A 114 -31.44 -10.47 -0.28
CA LEU A 114 -31.16 -9.20 0.37
C LEU A 114 -32.15 -8.14 -0.16
N THR A 115 -33.15 -7.84 0.67
CA THR A 115 -34.15 -6.81 0.39
C THR A 115 -33.93 -5.62 1.31
N ASN A 116 -34.42 -4.44 0.93
CA ASN A 116 -34.29 -3.21 1.72
C ASN A 116 -32.83 -2.76 1.96
N LEU A 117 -31.95 -3.00 0.97
CA LEU A 117 -30.60 -2.46 0.96
C LEU A 117 -30.63 -0.94 0.99
N ARG A 118 -29.75 -0.35 1.80
CA ARG A 118 -29.62 1.11 1.89
C ARG A 118 -28.16 1.51 1.76
N LEU A 119 -27.95 2.61 1.07
CA LEU A 119 -26.67 3.28 1.01
C LEU A 119 -26.74 4.51 1.92
N ILE A 120 -25.89 4.58 2.93
CA ILE A 120 -25.84 5.69 3.89
C ILE A 120 -24.45 6.32 3.94
N GLU A 121 -24.37 7.58 4.36
CA GLU A 121 -23.09 8.20 4.67
C GLU A 121 -22.49 7.57 5.93
N ARG A 122 -21.17 7.42 5.98
CA ARG A 122 -20.48 6.84 7.16
C ARG A 122 -20.76 7.63 8.44
N SER A 123 -20.98 8.94 8.34
CA SER A 123 -21.32 9.82 9.46
C SER A 123 -22.69 9.56 10.07
N GLN A 124 -23.57 8.84 9.36
CA GLN A 124 -24.90 8.46 9.86
C GLN A 124 -24.86 7.12 10.62
N ALA A 125 -23.76 6.38 10.57
CA ALA A 125 -23.66 5.07 11.20
C ALA A 125 -23.21 5.19 12.67
N VAL A 126 -23.99 4.63 13.59
CA VAL A 126 -23.63 4.50 15.00
C VAL A 126 -23.40 3.01 15.29
N PHE A 127 -22.17 2.63 15.63
CA PHE A 127 -21.81 1.23 15.87
C PHE A 127 -22.41 0.69 17.17
N ILE A 128 -22.91 -0.55 17.09
CA ILE A 128 -23.48 -1.28 18.22
C ILE A 128 -22.38 -2.18 18.79
N ASP A 129 -21.80 -1.77 19.93
CA ASP A 129 -20.75 -2.42 20.74
C ASP A 129 -19.60 -3.11 19.97
N ASP A 130 -18.35 -2.75 20.27
CA ASP A 130 -17.25 -2.74 19.29
C ASP A 130 -16.87 -4.07 18.62
N ALA A 131 -17.34 -5.22 19.12
CA ALA A 131 -16.98 -6.55 18.63
C ALA A 131 -18.10 -7.39 17.99
N GLN A 132 -19.35 -6.91 17.90
CA GLN A 132 -20.46 -7.75 17.44
C GLN A 132 -20.54 -7.86 15.90
N ARG A 133 -19.89 -8.89 15.35
CA ARG A 133 -20.01 -9.27 13.93
C ARG A 133 -21.22 -10.19 13.70
N ALA A 134 -22.05 -9.86 12.73
CA ALA A 134 -23.01 -10.81 12.17
C ALA A 134 -22.26 -11.79 11.27
N VAL A 135 -22.40 -13.09 11.53
CA VAL A 135 -21.82 -14.14 10.68
C VAL A 135 -22.84 -14.49 9.60
N PHE A 136 -22.47 -14.28 8.33
CA PHE A 136 -23.14 -14.91 7.20
C PHE A 136 -22.58 -16.34 7.16
N ASN A 137 -23.31 -17.28 7.76
CA ASN A 137 -22.87 -18.68 7.82
C ASN A 137 -23.33 -19.41 6.54
N ALA A 138 -22.35 -20.03 5.89
CA ALA A 138 -22.40 -20.85 4.67
C ALA A 138 -23.30 -22.08 4.76
#